data_AF-A0A348TWP8-F1
#
_entry.id   AF-A0A348TWP8-F1
#
_cell.length_a   1.000
_cell.length_b   1.000
_cell.length_c   1.000
_cell.angle_alpha   90.00
_cell.angle_beta   90.00
_cell.angle_gamma   90.00
#
_symmetry.space_group_name_H-M   'P 1'
#
loop_
_entity.id
_entity.type
_entity.pdbx_description
1 polymer ?
#
loop_
_entity_poly.entity_id
_entity_poly.type
_entity_poly.pdbx_seq_one_letter_code
_entity_poly.pdbx_strand_id
1 'polypeptide(L)'
;MKIVKTKVEKIWLFAALIGAVISTSAQEAEESIAFSGSVDTYFRTNLNAGKFDAPASSFANLNGFALGMVNIKAEKNTDKGGFVADLVFGPRGTDAVFASPYYSATGNIVNQLYAYWNASKKLTLTLGNFNTFLGYEVISPVDNFHYSTSYLFSYGPFSHTGLKADYSLSEKQSVMLAIMNPTDFTEMNDVDL
;
A
#
# COMPACT_ATOMS: atom_id res chain seq x y z
N MET A 1 -22.16 56.81 -27.97
CA MET A 1 -22.44 55.38 -27.69
C MET A 1 -21.16 54.59 -27.97
N LYS A 2 -20.36 54.25 -26.95
CA LYS A 2 -19.13 53.46 -27.10
C LYS A 2 -19.46 52.00 -26.79
N ILE A 3 -19.40 51.13 -27.79
CA ILE A 3 -19.54 49.68 -27.63
C ILE A 3 -18.17 49.14 -27.24
N VAL A 4 -18.01 48.73 -25.99
CA VAL A 4 -16.82 48.00 -25.51
C VAL A 4 -17.03 46.53 -25.87
N LYS A 5 -16.23 46.01 -26.80
CA LYS A 5 -16.13 44.57 -27.06
C LYS A 5 -15.12 43.97 -26.09
N THR A 6 -15.58 43.28 -25.06
CA THR A 6 -14.69 42.48 -24.19
C THR A 6 -14.58 41.07 -24.77
N LYS A 7 -13.43 40.75 -25.33
CA LYS A 7 -13.03 39.39 -25.70
C LYS A 7 -12.57 38.70 -24.42
N VAL A 8 -13.30 37.71 -23.94
CA VAL A 8 -12.82 36.82 -22.86
C VAL A 8 -12.43 35.50 -23.52
N GLU A 9 -11.13 35.31 -23.70
CA GLU A 9 -10.57 34.09 -24.27
C GLU A 9 -10.61 32.96 -23.23
N LYS A 10 -11.03 31.76 -23.69
CA LYS A 10 -11.12 30.56 -22.87
C LYS A 10 -9.72 30.09 -22.49
N ILE A 11 -9.36 30.20 -21.21
CA ILE A 11 -8.12 29.64 -20.67
C ILE A 11 -8.37 28.17 -20.36
N TRP A 12 -7.78 27.28 -21.14
CA TRP A 12 -7.64 25.87 -20.80
C TRP A 12 -6.34 25.70 -20.00
N LEU A 13 -6.44 25.46 -18.69
CA LEU A 13 -5.30 25.03 -17.89
C LEU A 13 -5.11 23.53 -18.08
N PHE A 14 -4.09 23.15 -18.86
CA PHE A 14 -3.51 21.81 -18.82
C PHE A 14 -2.51 21.76 -17.66
N ALA A 15 -2.87 21.09 -16.57
CA ALA A 15 -1.91 20.74 -15.53
C ALA A 15 -1.03 19.58 -16.03
N ALA A 16 0.20 19.87 -16.40
CA ALA A 16 1.21 18.86 -16.68
C ALA A 16 1.73 18.30 -15.35
N LEU A 17 1.32 17.09 -14.98
CA LEU A 17 1.97 16.32 -13.91
C LEU A 17 3.33 15.83 -14.44
N ILE A 18 4.41 16.44 -13.96
CA ILE A 18 5.76 15.89 -14.10
C ILE A 18 5.95 14.91 -12.93
N GLY A 19 5.54 13.67 -13.12
CA GLY A 19 5.97 12.56 -12.26
C GLY A 19 7.36 12.12 -12.71
N ALA A 20 8.40 12.42 -11.92
CA ALA A 20 9.71 11.83 -12.12
C ALA A 20 9.67 10.38 -11.60
N VAL A 21 9.47 9.42 -12.50
CA VAL A 21 9.66 8.00 -12.18
C VAL A 21 11.17 7.75 -12.15
N ILE A 22 11.75 7.67 -10.95
CA ILE A 22 13.11 7.17 -10.79
C ILE A 22 13.00 5.64 -10.79
N SER A 23 13.08 5.02 -11.97
CA SER A 23 13.27 3.58 -12.09
C SER A 23 14.75 3.26 -11.90
N THR A 24 15.14 2.91 -10.68
CA THR A 24 16.41 2.22 -10.45
C THR A 24 16.26 0.77 -10.89
N SER A 25 16.89 0.41 -12.02
CA SER A 25 17.08 -0.99 -12.38
C SER A 25 18.13 -1.59 -11.44
N ALA A 26 17.69 -2.41 -10.48
CA ALA A 26 18.62 -3.22 -9.69
C ALA A 26 19.15 -4.36 -10.58
N GLN A 27 20.47 -4.34 -10.73
CA GLN A 27 21.29 -5.25 -11.52
C GLN A 27 21.20 -6.69 -10.98
N GLU A 28 21.12 -7.67 -11.88
CA GLU A 28 21.14 -9.11 -11.58
C GLU A 28 22.34 -9.48 -10.68
N ALA A 29 22.04 -9.92 -9.45
CA ALA A 29 22.91 -10.74 -8.62
C ALA A 29 22.02 -11.52 -7.65
N GLU A 30 21.75 -12.78 -8.00
CA GLU A 30 21.09 -13.75 -7.13
C GLU A 30 21.76 -13.75 -5.74
N GLU A 31 20.94 -13.67 -4.70
CA GLU A 31 21.26 -13.59 -3.26
C GLU A 31 21.52 -12.23 -2.59
N SER A 32 21.46 -11.10 -3.30
CA SER A 32 21.54 -9.77 -2.66
C SER A 32 20.18 -9.30 -2.09
N ILE A 33 20.21 -8.43 -1.07
CA ILE A 33 19.00 -7.76 -0.55
C ILE A 33 18.64 -6.63 -1.54
N ALA A 34 17.47 -6.70 -2.13
CA ALA A 34 16.92 -5.66 -2.99
C ALA A 34 16.23 -4.60 -2.13
N PHE A 35 16.53 -3.32 -2.39
CA PHE A 35 15.84 -2.19 -1.78
C PHE A 35 14.98 -1.49 -2.83
N SER A 36 13.74 -1.21 -2.46
CA SER A 36 12.79 -0.42 -3.25
C SER A 36 12.01 0.52 -2.32
N GLY A 37 11.15 1.36 -2.89
CA GLY A 37 10.39 2.32 -2.11
C GLY A 37 9.71 3.35 -3.01
N SER A 38 8.91 4.21 -2.39
CA SER A 38 8.20 5.29 -3.08
C SER A 38 8.06 6.51 -2.19
N VAL A 39 7.85 7.66 -2.81
CA VAL A 39 7.52 8.93 -2.15
C VAL A 39 6.27 9.48 -2.81
N ASP A 40 5.28 9.83 -1.98
CA ASP A 40 3.94 10.18 -2.42
C ASP A 40 3.44 11.48 -1.78
N THR A 41 2.90 12.35 -2.64
CA THR A 41 2.27 13.62 -2.30
C THR A 41 1.14 13.87 -3.27
N TYR A 42 0.07 14.52 -2.82
CA TYR A 42 -1.13 14.73 -3.63
C TYR A 42 -1.69 16.14 -3.50
N PHE A 43 -2.56 16.49 -4.45
CA PHE A 43 -3.43 17.64 -4.37
C PHE A 43 -4.89 17.19 -4.51
N ARG A 44 -5.75 17.62 -3.59
CA ARG A 44 -7.20 17.34 -3.65
C ARG A 44 -8.01 18.62 -3.49
N THR A 45 -9.12 18.74 -4.21
CA THR A 45 -10.08 19.83 -4.01
C THR A 45 -11.50 19.29 -4.08
N ASN A 46 -12.39 19.79 -3.21
CA ASN A 46 -13.82 19.57 -3.30
C ASN A 46 -14.48 20.69 -4.08
N LEU A 47 -15.30 20.35 -5.07
CA LEU A 47 -16.04 21.34 -5.87
C LEU A 47 -17.34 21.80 -5.19
N ASN A 48 -17.84 21.03 -4.23
CA ASN A 48 -19.16 21.22 -3.61
C ASN A 48 -19.20 20.88 -2.10
N ALA A 49 -18.05 20.77 -1.44
CA ALA A 49 -17.94 20.40 -0.03
C ALA A 49 -16.80 21.17 0.66
N GLY A 50 -16.77 21.14 2.00
CA GLY A 50 -15.75 21.77 2.82
C GLY A 50 -14.38 21.09 2.74
N LYS A 51 -13.37 21.72 3.34
CA LYS A 51 -11.96 21.27 3.29
C LYS A 51 -11.65 19.98 4.06
N PHE A 52 -12.50 19.62 5.02
CA PHE A 52 -12.38 18.42 5.83
C PHE A 52 -13.28 17.29 5.35
N ASP A 53 -14.13 17.55 4.36
CA ASP A 53 -15.01 16.52 3.83
C ASP A 53 -14.19 15.60 2.93
N ALA A 54 -14.12 14.32 3.29
CA ALA A 54 -13.46 13.26 2.52
C ALA A 54 -14.51 12.22 2.08
N PRO A 55 -14.33 11.55 0.93
CA PRO A 55 -15.08 10.33 0.68
C PRO A 55 -14.76 9.34 1.80
N ALA A 56 -15.72 8.48 2.14
CA ALA A 56 -15.51 7.38 3.09
C ALA A 56 -14.67 6.24 2.47
N SER A 57 -13.58 6.59 1.79
CA SER A 57 -12.60 5.70 1.19
C SER A 57 -11.22 5.99 1.78
N SER A 58 -10.33 5.01 1.77
CA SER A 58 -8.99 5.19 2.29
C SER A 58 -8.14 6.12 1.43
N PHE A 59 -7.22 6.82 2.10
CA PHE A 59 -6.06 7.49 1.52
C PHE A 59 -6.32 8.70 0.60
N ALA A 60 -7.43 9.40 0.78
CA ALA A 60 -7.74 10.67 0.08
C ALA A 60 -8.35 11.71 1.05
N ASN A 61 -7.73 11.85 2.22
CA ASN A 61 -8.34 12.43 3.40
C ASN A 61 -8.58 13.95 3.28
N LEU A 62 -7.55 14.77 3.06
CA LEU A 62 -7.65 16.22 3.20
C LEU A 62 -7.52 16.96 1.86
N ASN A 63 -8.20 18.11 1.74
CA ASN A 63 -8.02 19.01 0.61
C ASN A 63 -6.71 19.80 0.69
N GLY A 64 -6.27 20.30 -0.47
CA GLY A 64 -5.04 21.07 -0.64
C GLY A 64 -3.87 20.19 -1.07
N PHE A 65 -2.67 20.77 -1.05
CA PHE A 65 -1.42 20.02 -1.19
C PHE A 65 -1.14 19.28 0.11
N ALA A 66 -0.95 17.98 0.04
CA ALA A 66 -0.82 17.12 1.20
C ALA A 66 0.21 16.00 0.96
N LEU A 67 0.74 15.49 2.07
CA LEU A 67 1.62 14.34 2.08
C LEU A 67 0.77 13.07 2.08
N GLY A 68 1.17 12.07 1.30
CA GLY A 68 0.59 10.74 1.36
C GLY A 68 1.46 9.83 2.21
N MET A 69 2.51 9.27 1.62
CA MET A 69 3.46 8.42 2.34
C MET A 69 4.88 8.43 1.75
N VAL A 70 5.83 7.93 2.51
CA VAL A 70 7.08 7.36 1.99
C VAL A 70 7.15 5.91 2.46
N ASN A 71 7.60 5.01 1.60
CA ASN A 71 7.93 3.65 2.01
C ASN A 71 9.32 3.23 1.55
N ILE A 72 9.93 2.34 2.34
CA ILE A 72 11.19 1.70 2.03
C ILE A 72 11.01 0.22 2.28
N LYS A 73 11.25 -0.58 1.25
CA LYS A 73 11.06 -2.01 1.23
C LYS A 73 12.39 -2.71 0.98
N ALA A 74 12.74 -3.65 1.85
CA ALA A 74 13.87 -4.55 1.71
C ALA A 74 13.36 -5.97 1.47
N GLU A 75 13.85 -6.61 0.42
CA GLU A 75 13.43 -7.96 0.02
C GLU A 75 14.65 -8.82 -0.28
N LYS A 76 14.62 -10.06 0.16
CA LYS A 76 15.59 -11.07 -0.28
C LYS A 76 14.84 -12.29 -0.72
N ASN A 77 15.10 -12.72 -1.95
CA ASN A 77 14.50 -13.90 -2.55
C ASN A 77 15.62 -14.89 -2.90
N THR A 78 15.46 -16.15 -2.51
CA THR A 78 16.36 -17.26 -2.80
C THR A 78 15.54 -18.50 -3.17
N ASP A 79 16.19 -19.53 -3.73
CA ASP A 79 15.54 -20.80 -4.05
C ASP A 79 14.85 -21.47 -2.86
N LYS A 80 15.41 -21.30 -1.65
CA LYS A 80 14.87 -21.91 -0.43
C LYS A 80 13.84 -21.03 0.27
N GLY A 81 13.70 -19.76 -0.08
CA GLY A 81 12.82 -18.83 0.62
C GLY A 81 13.35 -17.42 0.64
N GLY A 82 12.80 -16.59 1.52
CA GLY A 82 13.12 -15.18 1.54
C GLY A 82 12.45 -14.42 2.67
N PHE A 83 12.57 -13.09 2.61
CA PHE A 83 11.87 -12.19 3.50
C PHE A 83 11.48 -10.89 2.81
N VAL A 84 10.50 -10.23 3.39
CA VAL A 84 10.09 -8.86 3.05
C VAL A 84 10.00 -8.05 4.33
N ALA A 85 10.59 -6.87 4.32
CA ALA A 85 10.45 -5.85 5.34
C ALA A 85 10.09 -4.52 4.65
N ASP A 86 8.87 -4.04 4.83
CA ASP A 86 8.35 -2.80 4.25
C ASP A 86 7.98 -1.83 5.37
N LEU A 87 8.68 -0.70 5.41
CA LEU A 87 8.47 0.37 6.39
C LEU A 87 7.76 1.54 5.73
N VAL A 88 6.76 2.11 6.43
CA VAL A 88 5.92 3.18 5.93
C VAL A 88 5.88 4.37 6.89
N PHE A 89 5.87 5.57 6.32
CA PHE A 89 5.75 6.83 7.06
C PHE A 89 4.79 7.79 6.35
N GLY A 90 4.22 8.73 7.11
CA GLY A 90 3.28 9.73 6.61
C GLY A 90 1.81 9.31 6.79
N PRO A 91 0.84 10.22 6.55
CA PRO A 91 -0.57 9.98 6.85
C PRO A 91 -1.13 8.68 6.28
N ARG A 92 -0.85 8.39 5.00
CA ARG A 92 -1.28 7.15 4.35
C ARG A 92 -0.61 5.92 4.96
N GLY A 93 0.67 6.01 5.34
CA GLY A 93 1.38 4.92 6.03
C GLY A 93 0.81 4.65 7.43
N THR A 94 0.49 5.71 8.18
CA THR A 94 -0.15 5.60 9.51
C THR A 94 -1.54 4.96 9.42
N ASP A 95 -2.35 5.39 8.46
CA ASP A 95 -3.68 4.81 8.20
C ASP A 95 -3.56 3.34 7.79
N ALA A 96 -2.55 3.00 6.97
CA ALA A 96 -2.34 1.65 6.44
C ALA A 96 -2.01 0.60 7.51
N VAL A 97 -1.35 1.02 8.58
CA VAL A 97 -1.01 0.16 9.74
C VAL A 97 -1.96 0.40 10.92
N PHE A 98 -3.11 1.05 10.65
CA PHE A 98 -4.18 1.35 11.62
C PHE A 98 -3.72 2.09 12.87
N ALA A 99 -2.60 2.81 12.77
CA ALA A 99 -1.87 3.30 13.93
C ALA A 99 -1.82 2.21 15.01
N SER A 100 -1.20 1.06 14.71
CA SER A 100 -1.02 -0.05 15.64
C SER A 100 0.23 0.10 16.54
N PRO A 101 0.21 0.87 17.64
CA PRO A 101 1.13 0.68 18.75
C PRO A 101 0.30 0.20 19.95
N TYR A 102 -0.24 -1.02 19.88
CA TYR A 102 -0.83 -1.65 21.06
C TYR A 102 0.22 -1.86 22.15
N TYR A 103 1.45 -2.20 21.75
CA TYR A 103 2.57 -2.40 22.66
C TYR A 103 3.81 -1.58 22.28
N SER A 104 4.10 -1.40 20.98
CA SER A 104 5.33 -0.72 20.54
C SER A 104 5.07 0.61 19.83
N ALA A 105 5.71 1.67 20.34
CA ALA A 105 5.74 2.97 19.66
C ALA A 105 6.49 2.96 18.31
N THR A 106 7.14 1.85 17.94
CA THR A 106 7.79 1.64 16.64
C THR A 106 7.11 0.56 15.80
N GLY A 107 6.06 -0.12 16.30
CA GLY A 107 5.28 -1.10 15.53
C GLY A 107 4.45 -0.42 14.43
N ASN A 108 4.02 0.82 14.69
CA ASN A 108 3.19 1.65 13.84
C ASN A 108 3.87 2.22 12.56
N ILE A 109 4.98 1.64 12.13
CA ILE A 109 5.62 1.93 10.84
C ILE A 109 5.85 0.68 9.99
N VAL A 110 5.45 -0.51 10.47
CA VAL A 110 5.69 -1.78 9.80
C VAL A 110 4.48 -2.15 8.96
N ASN A 111 4.57 -1.98 7.64
CA ASN A 111 3.50 -2.37 6.70
C ASN A 111 3.52 -3.88 6.44
N GLN A 112 4.71 -4.42 6.12
CA GLN A 112 4.91 -5.84 5.95
C GLN A 112 6.19 -6.27 6.64
N LEU A 113 6.15 -7.39 7.36
CA LEU A 113 7.33 -8.03 7.92
C LEU A 113 7.08 -9.52 8.00
N TYR A 114 7.59 -10.25 7.03
CA TYR A 114 7.43 -11.70 6.98
C TYR A 114 8.65 -12.38 6.36
N ALA A 115 8.81 -13.64 6.73
CA ALA A 115 9.72 -14.56 6.06
C ALA A 115 8.92 -15.71 5.47
N TYR A 116 9.47 -16.32 4.43
CA TYR A 116 8.87 -17.47 3.79
C TYR A 116 9.91 -18.54 3.46
N TRP A 117 9.46 -19.79 3.45
CA TRP A 117 10.26 -20.96 3.17
C TRP A 117 9.60 -21.78 2.06
N ASN A 118 10.36 -22.04 1.01
CA ASN A 118 9.97 -22.93 -0.08
C ASN A 118 10.22 -24.38 0.36
N ALA A 119 9.28 -24.94 1.11
CA ALA A 119 9.36 -26.32 1.63
C ALA A 119 9.45 -27.36 0.50
N SER A 120 8.92 -27.05 -0.67
CA SER A 120 9.15 -27.79 -1.92
C SER A 120 8.95 -26.87 -3.13
N LYS A 121 9.13 -27.39 -4.35
CA LYS A 121 8.80 -26.67 -5.59
C LYS A 121 7.33 -26.22 -5.67
N LYS A 122 6.44 -26.82 -4.89
CA LYS A 122 4.98 -26.57 -4.93
C LYS A 122 4.43 -25.96 -3.65
N LEU A 123 5.20 -25.96 -2.55
CA LEU A 123 4.71 -25.55 -1.23
C LEU A 123 5.59 -24.44 -0.67
N THR A 124 4.96 -23.30 -0.40
CA THR A 124 5.56 -22.16 0.30
C THR A 124 4.86 -21.95 1.62
N LEU A 125 5.62 -21.86 2.70
CA LEU A 125 5.12 -21.50 4.02
C LEU A 125 5.58 -20.09 4.35
N THR A 126 4.66 -19.20 4.74
CA THR A 126 4.95 -17.81 5.07
C THR A 126 4.52 -17.51 6.49
N LEU A 127 5.40 -16.88 7.27
CA LEU A 127 5.15 -16.48 8.65
C LEU A 127 5.46 -14.99 8.84
N GLY A 128 4.53 -14.25 9.43
CA GLY A 128 4.69 -12.84 9.78
C GLY A 128 3.44 -12.02 9.48
N ASN A 129 3.63 -10.72 9.32
CA ASN A 129 2.58 -9.80 8.87
C ASN A 129 2.76 -9.48 7.39
N PHE A 130 1.70 -9.69 6.60
CA PHE A 130 1.69 -9.46 5.17
C PHE A 130 0.39 -8.77 4.75
N ASN A 131 0.46 -7.98 3.67
CA ASN A 131 -0.72 -7.32 3.13
C ASN A 131 -1.73 -8.34 2.62
N THR A 132 -2.98 -7.91 2.60
CA THR A 132 -4.10 -8.70 2.11
C THR A 132 -3.85 -9.22 0.70
N PHE A 133 -4.23 -10.47 0.47
CA PHE A 133 -4.27 -11.10 -0.85
C PHE A 133 -5.67 -10.99 -1.48
N LEU A 134 -6.58 -10.25 -0.84
CA LEU A 134 -7.94 -10.03 -1.29
C LEU A 134 -8.05 -8.68 -2.01
N GLY A 135 -8.60 -8.70 -3.21
CA GLY A 135 -8.77 -7.50 -4.02
C GLY A 135 -7.56 -7.19 -4.90
N TYR A 136 -7.69 -6.16 -5.72
CA TYR A 136 -6.68 -5.74 -6.70
C TYR A 136 -5.90 -4.50 -6.24
N GLU A 137 -6.53 -3.64 -5.45
CA GLU A 137 -5.93 -2.41 -4.97
C GLU A 137 -5.00 -2.69 -3.78
N VAL A 138 -3.95 -1.88 -3.65
CA VAL A 138 -2.95 -2.02 -2.59
C VAL A 138 -2.71 -0.71 -1.84
N ILE A 139 -1.95 -0.78 -0.75
CA ILE A 139 -1.63 0.36 0.10
C ILE A 139 -0.76 1.37 -0.63
N SER A 140 0.22 0.95 -1.42
CA SER A 140 1.05 1.89 -2.21
C SER A 140 0.21 2.52 -3.33
N PRO A 141 0.21 3.85 -3.48
CA PRO A 141 -0.49 4.48 -4.62
C PRO A 141 0.21 4.21 -5.95
N VAL A 142 1.51 3.85 -5.95
CA VAL A 142 2.31 3.61 -7.17
C VAL A 142 1.78 2.42 -7.97
N ASP A 143 1.23 1.43 -7.28
CA ASP A 143 0.76 0.18 -7.89
C ASP A 143 -0.75 0.22 -8.20
N ASN A 144 -1.44 1.32 -7.88
CA ASN A 144 -2.86 1.50 -8.14
C ASN A 144 -3.09 2.37 -9.39
N PHE A 145 -4.17 2.08 -10.12
CA PHE A 145 -4.60 2.94 -11.23
C PHE A 145 -5.18 4.28 -10.76
N HIS A 146 -5.90 4.27 -9.62
CA HIS A 146 -6.45 5.45 -8.98
C HIS A 146 -5.70 5.75 -7.68
N TYR A 147 -5.61 7.03 -7.34
CA TYR A 147 -4.95 7.46 -6.10
C TYR A 147 -5.73 7.05 -4.84
N SER A 148 -7.05 7.30 -4.85
CA SER A 148 -8.00 6.79 -3.85
C SER A 148 -8.33 5.33 -4.13
N THR A 149 -8.65 4.59 -3.08
CA THR A 149 -9.08 3.19 -3.21
C THR A 149 -10.60 3.07 -3.28
N SER A 150 -11.09 1.93 -3.77
CA SER A 150 -12.51 1.61 -3.75
C SER A 150 -13.03 1.40 -2.32
N TYR A 151 -14.35 1.46 -2.16
CA TYR A 151 -15.00 1.09 -0.90
C TYR A 151 -14.75 -0.37 -0.53
N LEU A 152 -14.59 -1.28 -1.50
CA LEU A 152 -14.31 -2.68 -1.20
C LEU A 152 -12.93 -2.85 -0.54
N PHE A 153 -11.93 -2.09 -1.01
CA PHE A 153 -10.64 -2.04 -0.34
C PHE A 153 -10.77 -1.37 1.04
N SER A 154 -11.44 -0.22 1.10
CA SER A 154 -11.50 0.63 2.30
C SER A 154 -12.20 -0.03 3.49
N TYR A 155 -13.11 -0.96 3.22
CA TYR A 155 -13.85 -1.72 4.24
C TYR A 155 -13.41 -3.19 4.31
N GLY A 156 -12.34 -3.56 3.59
CA GLY A 156 -11.69 -4.85 3.68
C GLY A 156 -10.47 -4.81 4.59
N PRO A 157 -9.87 -5.98 4.88
CA PRO A 157 -8.64 -6.06 5.65
C PRO A 157 -7.46 -5.56 4.81
N PHE A 158 -6.52 -4.83 5.42
CA PHE A 158 -5.31 -4.37 4.75
C PHE A 158 -4.16 -5.32 4.98
N SER A 159 -4.07 -5.93 6.17
CA SER A 159 -3.00 -6.87 6.50
C SER A 159 -3.48 -8.05 7.34
N HIS A 160 -2.65 -9.09 7.37
CA HIS A 160 -2.87 -10.31 8.13
C HIS A 160 -1.57 -10.71 8.82
N THR A 161 -1.67 -11.04 10.11
CA THR A 161 -0.56 -11.61 10.88
C THR A 161 -0.83 -13.08 11.16
N GLY A 162 0.08 -13.95 10.73
CA GLY A 162 -0.06 -15.38 10.99
C GLY A 162 0.83 -16.26 10.14
N LEU A 163 0.38 -17.49 9.96
CA LEU A 163 1.01 -18.52 9.14
C LEU A 163 0.10 -18.81 7.94
N LYS A 164 0.65 -18.75 6.73
CA LYS A 164 -0.03 -19.23 5.52
C LYS A 164 0.78 -20.26 4.76
N ALA A 165 0.07 -21.15 4.10
CA ALA A 165 0.59 -22.18 3.21
C ALA A 165 0.00 -21.99 1.82
N ASP A 166 0.87 -21.73 0.85
CA ASP A 166 0.54 -21.60 -0.56
C ASP A 166 0.97 -22.89 -1.29
N TYR A 167 0.01 -23.61 -1.87
CA TYR A 167 0.26 -24.85 -2.61
C TYR A 167 -0.16 -24.76 -4.08
N SER A 168 0.78 -25.01 -5.00
CA SER A 168 0.51 -25.09 -6.44
C SER A 168 -0.01 -26.49 -6.80
N LEU A 169 -1.28 -26.56 -7.19
CA LEU A 169 -1.90 -27.78 -7.71
C LEU A 169 -1.41 -28.06 -9.13
N SER A 170 -1.33 -27.01 -9.95
CA SER A 170 -0.84 -27.02 -11.34
C SER A 170 -0.22 -25.66 -11.70
N GLU A 171 0.25 -25.50 -12.93
CA GLU A 171 0.77 -24.22 -13.45
C GLU A 171 -0.27 -23.09 -13.45
N LYS A 172 -1.57 -23.40 -13.36
CA LYS A 172 -2.67 -22.41 -13.43
C LYS A 172 -3.53 -22.34 -12.17
N GLN A 173 -3.31 -23.22 -11.20
CA GLN A 173 -4.18 -23.35 -10.03
C GLN A 173 -3.34 -23.50 -8.77
N SER A 174 -3.68 -22.72 -7.76
CA SER A 174 -3.13 -22.79 -6.41
C SER A 174 -4.25 -22.77 -5.38
N VAL A 175 -3.93 -23.26 -4.18
CA VAL A 175 -4.78 -23.15 -3.00
C VAL A 175 -3.94 -22.54 -1.89
N MET A 176 -4.54 -21.60 -1.16
CA MET A 176 -3.95 -20.99 0.02
C MET A 176 -4.77 -21.42 1.24
N LEU A 177 -4.07 -21.80 2.30
CA LEU A 177 -4.64 -22.05 3.63
C LEU A 177 -3.87 -21.22 4.64
N ALA A 178 -4.56 -20.54 5.56
CA ALA A 178 -3.92 -19.67 6.53
C ALA A 178 -4.58 -19.77 7.91
N ILE A 179 -3.76 -19.64 8.95
CA ILE A 179 -4.16 -19.48 10.34
C ILE A 179 -3.62 -18.12 10.77
N MET A 180 -4.52 -17.21 11.07
CA MET A 180 -4.22 -15.78 11.23
C MET A 180 -4.92 -15.24 12.47
N ASN A 181 -4.32 -14.22 13.06
CA ASN A 181 -4.96 -13.37 14.04
C ASN A 181 -6.13 -12.60 13.38
N PRO A 182 -6.97 -11.87 14.15
CA PRO A 182 -7.85 -10.85 13.59
C PRO A 182 -7.09 -9.94 12.62
N THR A 183 -7.78 -9.55 11.55
CA THR A 183 -7.17 -8.74 10.49
C THR A 183 -6.70 -7.40 11.03
N ASP A 184 -5.66 -6.86 10.42
CA ASP A 184 -5.09 -5.54 10.74
C ASP A 184 -4.39 -5.43 12.11
N PHE A 185 -4.46 -6.47 12.95
CA PHE A 185 -3.65 -6.60 14.17
C PHE A 185 -2.27 -7.20 13.86
N THR A 186 -1.21 -6.49 14.24
CA THR A 186 0.18 -6.90 13.97
C THR A 186 0.93 -7.44 15.18
N GLU A 187 0.54 -7.02 16.38
CA GLU A 187 1.33 -7.27 17.61
C GLU A 187 0.77 -8.38 18.50
N MET A 188 -0.52 -8.73 18.36
CA MET A 188 -1.16 -9.75 19.20
C MET A 188 -2.31 -10.46 18.49
N ASN A 189 -2.77 -11.56 19.10
CA ASN A 189 -4.01 -12.23 18.76
C ASN A 189 -5.07 -11.82 19.79
N ASP A 190 -5.86 -10.79 19.48
CA ASP A 190 -6.93 -10.30 20.36
C ASP A 190 -8.23 -11.06 20.08
N VAL A 191 -8.41 -12.22 20.75
CA VAL A 191 -9.54 -13.13 20.54
C VAL A 191 -10.80 -12.76 21.34
N ASP A 192 -10.77 -11.66 22.12
CA ASP A 192 -11.83 -11.30 23.07
C ASP A 192 -12.64 -10.03 22.67
N LEU A 193 -12.67 -9.66 21.38
CA LEU A 193 -13.52 -8.58 20.83
C LEU A 193 -14.81 -9.08 20.19
#